data_AF-A0A1F0FVN4-F1
#
_entry.id   AF-A0A1F0FVN4-F1
#
_cell.length_a   1.000
_cell.length_b   1.000
_cell.length_c   1.000
_cell.angle_alpha   90.00
_cell.angle_beta   90.00
_cell.angle_gamma   90.00
#
_symmetry.space_group_name_H-M   'P 1'
#
loop_
_entity.id
_entity.type
_entity.pdbx_description
1 polymer ?
#
loop_
_entity_poly.entity_id
_entity_poly.type
_entity_poly.pdbx_seq_one_letter_code
_entity_poly.pdbx_strand_id
1 'polypeptide(L)'
;MEFSEFAQSFKEEVRQDQLEWLILVGEEAYEMAVNSRTFHDQTGCLISSIGYAVVRDGEIQHEGGFNVVLNGEEGRKRGKKLIEEMMPSKGTSLIFVAGEHYATFVEAKGYDVNTAGELIIDKLMAEWQR
;
A
#
# COMPACT_ATOMS: atom_id res chain seq x y z
N MET A 1 14.95 26.66 24.81
CA MET A 1 14.04 26.16 23.79
C MET A 1 12.71 26.82 24.04
N GLU A 2 12.30 27.69 23.13
CA GLU A 2 10.98 28.30 23.20
C GLU A 2 9.92 27.21 23.01
N PHE A 3 8.76 27.32 23.66
CA PHE A 3 7.70 26.31 23.56
C PHE A 3 7.29 26.01 22.11
N SER A 4 7.36 27.02 21.24
CA SER A 4 7.10 26.87 19.80
C SER A 4 8.10 25.96 19.09
N GLU A 5 9.38 26.01 19.47
CA GLU A 5 10.41 25.15 18.89
C GLU A 5 10.16 23.69 19.28
N PHE A 6 9.86 23.46 20.58
CA PHE A 6 9.49 22.14 21.08
C PHE A 6 8.23 21.59 20.38
N ALA A 7 7.18 22.40 20.26
CA ALA A 7 5.95 21.98 19.60
C ALA A 7 6.16 21.63 18.12
N GLN A 8 7.04 22.36 17.43
CA GLN A 8 7.40 22.05 16.04
C GLN A 8 8.21 20.77 15.92
N SER A 9 9.23 20.57 16.77
CA SER A 9 10.05 19.35 16.73
C SER A 9 9.21 18.11 17.06
N PHE A 10 8.36 18.18 18.08
CA PHE A 10 7.47 17.09 18.45
C PHE A 10 6.47 16.75 17.34
N LYS A 11 5.93 17.78 16.65
CA LYS A 11 5.05 17.56 15.51
C LYS A 11 5.75 16.82 14.38
N GLU A 12 7.02 17.11 14.14
CA GLU A 12 7.77 16.45 13.10
C GLU A 12 8.12 15.01 13.47
N GLU A 13 8.52 14.76 14.71
CA GLU A 13 8.74 13.41 15.26
C GLU A 13 7.51 12.52 15.07
N VAL A 14 6.32 12.97 15.52
CA VAL A 14 5.07 12.22 15.34
C VAL A 14 4.75 11.93 13.88
N ARG A 15 5.09 12.85 12.96
CA ARG A 15 4.88 12.63 11.52
C ARG A 15 5.84 11.62 10.94
N GLN A 16 7.08 11.60 11.41
CA GLN A 16 8.07 10.62 10.98
C GLN A 16 7.67 9.23 11.49
N ASP A 17 7.29 9.11 12.77
CA ASP A 17 6.81 7.85 13.34
C ASP A 17 5.58 7.31 12.59
N GLN A 18 4.61 8.18 12.27
CA GLN A 18 3.46 7.82 11.44
C GLN A 18 3.89 7.33 10.05
N LEU A 19 4.83 8.02 9.40
CA LEU A 19 5.30 7.66 8.07
C LEU A 19 5.99 6.29 8.09
N GLU A 20 6.92 6.08 9.02
CA GLU A 20 7.66 4.82 9.18
C GLU A 20 6.71 3.67 9.48
N TRP A 21 5.72 3.88 10.35
CA TRP A 21 4.70 2.87 10.65
C TRP A 21 3.89 2.49 9.41
N LEU A 22 3.38 3.46 8.66
CA LEU A 22 2.57 3.18 7.47
C LEU A 22 3.38 2.51 6.36
N ILE A 23 4.69 2.80 6.25
CA ILE A 23 5.60 2.10 5.33
C ILE A 23 5.70 0.63 5.74
N LEU A 24 5.94 0.34 7.02
CA LEU A 24 6.00 -1.04 7.53
C LEU A 24 4.69 -1.78 7.27
N VAL A 25 3.55 -1.17 7.55
CA VAL A 25 2.23 -1.78 7.30
C VAL A 25 2.04 -2.09 5.81
N GLY A 26 2.40 -1.16 4.93
CA GLY A 26 2.32 -1.35 3.49
C GLY A 26 3.20 -2.51 2.99
N GLU A 27 4.43 -2.61 3.51
CA GLU A 27 5.37 -3.67 3.15
C GLU A 27 4.87 -5.05 3.58
N GLU A 28 4.41 -5.18 4.83
CA GLU A 28 3.86 -6.43 5.35
C GLU A 28 2.58 -6.85 4.61
N ALA A 29 1.73 -5.88 4.23
CA ALA A 29 0.54 -6.15 3.43
C ALA A 29 0.88 -6.64 2.02
N TYR A 30 1.87 -6.02 1.37
CA TYR A 30 2.37 -6.44 0.06
C TYR A 30 2.95 -7.85 0.12
N GLU A 31 3.86 -8.12 1.05
CA GLU A 31 4.46 -9.44 1.24
C GLU A 31 3.40 -10.49 1.53
N MET A 32 2.41 -10.17 2.36
CA MET A 32 1.31 -11.10 2.64
C MET A 32 0.51 -11.42 1.37
N ALA A 33 0.05 -10.42 0.62
CA ALA A 33 -0.72 -10.64 -0.60
C ALA A 33 0.05 -11.43 -1.67
N VAL A 34 1.36 -11.18 -1.79
CA VAL A 34 2.22 -11.90 -2.74
C VAL A 34 2.43 -13.35 -2.31
N ASN A 35 2.62 -13.61 -1.01
CA ASN A 35 2.95 -14.94 -0.49
C ASN A 35 1.72 -15.82 -0.22
N SER A 36 0.56 -15.23 0.09
CA SER A 36 -0.69 -15.96 0.34
C SER A 36 -1.46 -16.32 -0.94
N ARG A 37 -1.05 -15.76 -2.09
CA ARG A 37 -1.76 -15.90 -3.35
C ARG A 37 -2.07 -17.35 -3.71
N THR A 38 -3.29 -17.58 -4.17
CA THR A 38 -3.74 -18.92 -4.58
C THR A 38 -4.02 -19.04 -6.08
N PHE A 39 -3.80 -17.97 -6.85
CA PHE A 39 -4.03 -17.94 -8.29
C PHE A 39 -2.74 -18.15 -9.09
N HIS A 40 -2.91 -18.55 -10.36
CA HIS A 40 -1.82 -18.64 -11.32
C HIS A 40 -1.86 -17.42 -12.26
N ASP A 41 -0.87 -16.54 -12.13
CA ASP A 41 -0.73 -15.36 -12.99
C ASP A 41 0.03 -15.72 -14.27
N GLN A 42 -0.69 -15.82 -15.38
CA GLN A 42 -0.12 -16.24 -16.67
C GLN A 42 0.65 -15.10 -17.37
N THR A 43 0.21 -13.85 -17.19
CA THR A 43 0.82 -12.69 -17.85
C THR A 43 1.83 -11.98 -16.95
N GLY A 44 1.70 -12.15 -15.63
CA GLY A 44 2.44 -11.41 -14.61
C GLY A 44 1.80 -10.06 -14.28
N CYS A 45 0.73 -9.66 -14.96
CA CYS A 45 0.13 -8.34 -14.79
C CYS A 45 -0.58 -8.21 -13.45
N LEU A 46 -1.24 -9.28 -12.97
CA LEU A 46 -2.00 -9.20 -11.73
C LEU A 46 -1.04 -8.97 -10.56
N ILE A 47 0.01 -9.79 -10.43
CA ILE A 47 1.02 -9.65 -9.36
C ILE A 47 1.76 -8.32 -9.50
N SER A 48 2.15 -7.94 -10.71
CA SER A 48 2.88 -6.67 -10.93
C SER A 48 2.03 -5.43 -10.63
N SER A 49 0.70 -5.57 -10.57
CA SER A 49 -0.23 -4.49 -10.22
C SER A 49 -0.47 -4.36 -8.71
N ILE A 50 0.06 -5.27 -7.89
CA ILE A 50 -0.06 -5.23 -6.44
C ILE A 50 1.04 -4.33 -5.87
N GLY A 51 0.68 -3.36 -5.05
CA GLY A 51 1.62 -2.46 -4.40
C GLY A 51 0.93 -1.45 -3.50
N TYR A 52 1.73 -0.57 -2.90
CA TYR A 52 1.23 0.46 -1.99
C TYR A 52 1.95 1.78 -2.14
N ALA A 53 1.33 2.84 -1.61
CA ALA A 53 1.98 4.11 -1.36
C ALA A 53 1.52 4.72 -0.04
N VAL A 54 2.44 5.41 0.63
CA VAL A 54 2.12 6.32 1.73
C VAL A 54 2.09 7.73 1.16
N VAL A 55 0.94 8.38 1.26
CA VAL A 55 0.64 9.68 0.68
C VAL A 55 0.40 10.68 1.79
N ARG A 56 0.91 11.89 1.64
CA ARG A 56 0.64 13.01 2.54
C ARG A 56 0.34 14.26 1.74
N ASP A 57 -0.83 14.85 1.98
CA ASP A 57 -1.26 16.11 1.37
C ASP A 57 -1.12 16.15 -0.16
N GLY A 58 -1.51 15.04 -0.82
CA GLY A 58 -1.44 14.91 -2.28
C GLY A 58 -0.05 14.56 -2.84
N GLU A 59 0.93 14.26 -1.99
CA GLU A 59 2.29 13.87 -2.41
C GLU A 59 2.64 12.47 -1.93
N ILE A 60 3.19 11.64 -2.83
CA ILE A 60 3.72 10.32 -2.48
C ILE A 60 4.99 10.51 -1.65
N GLN A 61 4.95 10.07 -0.40
CA GLN A 61 6.09 10.07 0.52
C GLN A 61 6.91 8.78 0.39
N HIS A 62 6.23 7.66 0.10
CA HIS A 62 6.85 6.36 -0.12
C HIS A 62 5.99 5.50 -1.06
N GLU A 63 6.61 4.61 -1.81
CA GLU A 63 5.96 3.63 -2.68
C GLU A 63 6.71 2.30 -2.58
N GLY A 64 5.97 1.19 -2.52
CA GLY A 64 6.52 -0.16 -2.48
C GLY A 64 5.68 -1.16 -3.27
N GLY A 65 6.25 -2.34 -3.53
CA GLY A 65 5.66 -3.35 -4.39
C GLY A 65 5.77 -3.02 -5.88
N PHE A 66 4.73 -3.35 -6.65
CA PHE A 66 4.68 -3.22 -8.10
C PHE A 66 5.84 -3.88 -8.86
N ASN A 67 6.41 -4.93 -8.27
CA ASN A 67 7.53 -5.68 -8.83
C ASN A 67 7.08 -6.36 -10.12
N VAL A 68 7.78 -6.06 -11.23
CA VAL A 68 7.44 -6.65 -12.53
C VAL A 68 7.79 -8.13 -12.53
N VAL A 69 6.79 -8.95 -12.76
CA VAL A 69 6.89 -10.40 -12.93
C VAL A 69 6.52 -10.72 -14.39
N LEU A 70 7.27 -11.64 -15.01
CA LEU A 70 7.09 -12.01 -16.43
C LEU A 70 7.11 -10.76 -17.34
N ASN A 71 6.00 -10.45 -18.02
CA ASN A 71 5.83 -9.27 -18.88
C ASN A 71 4.75 -8.33 -18.31
N GLY A 72 4.69 -8.24 -16.98
CA GLY A 72 3.66 -7.53 -16.23
C GLY A 72 3.81 -6.01 -16.15
N GLU A 73 4.62 -5.37 -17.01
CA GLU A 73 4.85 -3.92 -16.97
C GLU A 73 3.55 -3.12 -17.06
N GLU A 74 2.58 -3.62 -17.80
CA GLU A 74 1.27 -3.01 -17.93
C GLU A 74 0.47 -3.08 -16.63
N GLY A 75 0.58 -4.19 -15.89
CA GLY A 75 0.01 -4.33 -14.56
C GLY A 75 0.58 -3.33 -13.57
N ARG A 76 1.92 -3.17 -13.55
CA ARG A 76 2.58 -2.13 -12.74
C ARG A 76 2.07 -0.73 -13.06
N LYS A 77 1.95 -0.39 -14.35
CA LYS A 77 1.43 0.93 -14.76
C LYS A 77 0.02 1.17 -14.26
N ARG A 78 -0.85 0.16 -14.36
CA ARG A 78 -2.25 0.24 -13.87
C ARG A 78 -2.31 0.39 -12.37
N GLY A 79 -1.52 -0.39 -11.63
CA GLY A 79 -1.40 -0.28 -10.17
C GLY A 79 -0.98 1.11 -9.72
N LYS A 80 0.10 1.66 -10.29
CA LYS A 80 0.56 3.02 -10.00
C LYS A 80 -0.48 4.10 -10.36
N LYS A 81 -1.12 3.97 -11.53
CA LYS A 81 -2.18 4.90 -11.95
C LYS A 81 -3.36 4.88 -10.98
N LEU A 82 -3.72 3.71 -10.47
CA LEU A 82 -4.80 3.58 -9.49
C LEU A 82 -4.44 4.28 -8.17
N ILE A 83 -3.18 4.22 -7.73
CA ILE A 83 -2.72 5.02 -6.58
C ILE A 83 -2.94 6.51 -6.87
N GLU A 84 -2.45 7.02 -7.99
CA GLU A 84 -2.60 8.44 -8.37
C GLU A 84 -4.08 8.89 -8.39
N GLU A 85 -4.99 8.04 -8.85
CA GLU A 85 -6.43 8.30 -8.88
C GLU A 85 -7.08 8.32 -7.49
N MET A 86 -6.52 7.59 -6.53
CA MET A 86 -7.04 7.45 -5.15
C MET A 86 -6.38 8.41 -4.15
N MET A 87 -5.33 9.13 -4.54
CA MET A 87 -4.56 10.01 -3.66
C MET A 87 -5.44 11.11 -3.04
N PRO A 88 -5.53 11.20 -1.70
CA PRO A 88 -6.24 12.28 -1.05
C PRO A 88 -5.43 13.58 -1.12
N SER A 89 -6.12 14.71 -1.26
CA SER A 89 -5.48 16.04 -1.31
C SER A 89 -5.01 16.56 0.05
N LYS A 90 -5.39 15.91 1.15
CA LYS A 90 -5.06 16.30 2.52
C LYS A 90 -4.92 15.09 3.43
N GLY A 91 -4.08 15.22 4.45
CA GLY A 91 -3.85 14.21 5.47
C GLY A 91 -2.87 13.13 5.00
N THR A 92 -2.59 12.20 5.90
CA THR A 92 -1.71 11.05 5.65
C THR A 92 -2.56 9.82 5.38
N SER A 93 -2.23 9.02 4.37
CA SER A 93 -2.95 7.79 4.03
C SER A 93 -2.01 6.72 3.49
N LEU A 94 -2.26 5.47 3.88
CA LEU A 94 -1.73 4.29 3.20
C LEU A 94 -2.75 3.86 2.14
N ILE A 95 -2.30 3.76 0.89
CA ILE A 95 -3.09 3.25 -0.22
C ILE A 95 -2.48 1.92 -0.64
N PHE A 96 -3.23 0.83 -0.53
CA PHE A 96 -2.83 -0.51 -0.96
C PHE A 96 -3.76 -0.99 -2.06
N VAL A 97 -3.21 -1.49 -3.17
CA VAL A 97 -3.99 -1.78 -4.38
C VAL A 97 -3.55 -3.06 -5.07
N ALA A 98 -4.50 -3.69 -5.76
CA ALA A 98 -4.28 -4.58 -6.89
C ALA A 98 -4.90 -3.93 -8.14
N GLY A 99 -4.07 -3.37 -9.03
CA GLY A 99 -4.51 -2.48 -10.10
C GLY A 99 -5.17 -3.11 -11.33
N GLU A 100 -5.24 -4.44 -11.43
CA GLU A 100 -5.87 -5.10 -12.57
C GLU A 100 -7.40 -5.19 -12.43
N HIS A 101 -8.13 -4.79 -13.48
CA HIS A 101 -9.60 -4.71 -13.47
C HIS A 101 -10.33 -6.04 -13.21
N TYR A 102 -9.64 -7.17 -13.40
CA TYR A 102 -10.19 -8.50 -13.14
C TYR A 102 -9.79 -9.06 -11.76
N ALA A 103 -9.06 -8.31 -10.93
CA ALA A 103 -8.69 -8.72 -9.57
C ALA A 103 -9.92 -9.16 -8.77
N THR A 104 -10.96 -8.32 -8.72
CA THR A 104 -12.23 -8.62 -8.04
C THR A 104 -12.92 -9.88 -8.60
N PHE A 105 -12.79 -10.14 -9.90
CA PHE A 105 -13.34 -11.34 -10.52
C PHE A 105 -12.56 -12.61 -10.14
N VAL A 106 -11.25 -12.51 -9.95
CA VAL A 106 -10.41 -13.61 -9.45
C VAL A 106 -10.74 -13.89 -7.98
N GLU A 107 -10.95 -12.86 -7.17
CA GLU A 107 -11.40 -13.00 -5.77
C GLU A 107 -12.79 -13.62 -5.67
N ALA A 108 -13.73 -13.21 -6.53
CA ALA A 108 -15.06 -13.80 -6.58
C ALA A 108 -15.08 -15.30 -6.95
N LYS A 109 -13.98 -15.82 -7.53
CA LYS A 109 -13.78 -17.26 -7.77
C LYS A 109 -13.19 -18.02 -6.58
N GLY A 110 -12.96 -17.33 -5.46
CA GLY A 110 -12.41 -17.89 -4.23
C GLY A 110 -10.88 -17.91 -4.17
N TYR A 111 -10.19 -17.18 -5.06
CA TYR A 111 -8.75 -17.00 -4.97
C TYR A 111 -8.39 -15.76 -4.15
N ASP A 112 -7.33 -15.81 -3.36
CA ASP A 112 -6.83 -14.64 -2.65
C ASP A 112 -5.94 -13.78 -3.56
N VAL A 113 -6.32 -12.52 -3.77
CA VAL A 113 -5.57 -11.52 -4.55
C VAL A 113 -5.08 -10.38 -3.67
N ASN A 114 -5.98 -9.72 -2.95
CA ASN A 114 -5.68 -8.57 -2.10
C ASN A 114 -6.10 -8.78 -0.63
N THR A 115 -6.97 -9.78 -0.39
CA THR A 115 -7.67 -9.98 0.88
C THR A 115 -6.72 -10.22 2.05
N ALA A 116 -5.70 -11.07 1.91
CA ALA A 116 -4.78 -11.30 3.03
C ALA A 116 -3.92 -10.07 3.38
N GLY A 117 -3.59 -9.24 2.38
CA GLY A 117 -2.92 -7.96 2.62
C GLY A 117 -3.81 -7.02 3.44
N GLU A 118 -5.08 -6.90 3.08
CA GLU A 118 -6.07 -6.09 3.82
C GLU A 118 -6.22 -6.55 5.29
N LEU A 119 -6.28 -7.86 5.52
CA LEU A 119 -6.35 -8.41 6.89
C LEU A 119 -5.11 -8.06 7.73
N ILE A 120 -3.93 -8.03 7.12
CA ILE A 120 -2.70 -7.60 7.79
C ILE A 120 -2.71 -6.11 8.09
N ILE A 121 -3.22 -5.28 7.16
CA ILE A 121 -3.41 -3.85 7.41
C ILE A 121 -4.31 -3.65 8.62
N ASP A 122 -5.50 -4.28 8.65
CA ASP A 122 -6.43 -4.13 9.77
C ASP A 122 -5.81 -4.55 11.10
N LYS A 123 -5.07 -5.67 11.09
CA LYS A 123 -4.38 -6.16 12.28
C LYS A 123 -3.34 -5.16 12.79
N LEU A 124 -2.41 -4.73 11.92
CA LEU A 124 -1.32 -3.84 12.32
C LEU A 124 -1.85 -2.45 12.69
N MET A 125 -2.82 -1.92 11.94
CA MET A 125 -3.44 -0.63 12.27
C MET A 125 -4.13 -0.66 13.64
N ALA A 126 -4.66 -1.80 14.08
CA ALA A 126 -5.20 -1.96 15.43
C ALA A 126 -4.13 -2.09 16.53
N GLU A 127 -2.89 -2.40 16.17
CA GLU A 127 -1.75 -2.47 17.09
C GLU A 127 -1.06 -1.11 17.25
N TRP A 128 -1.26 -0.18 16.32
CA TRP A 128 -0.76 1.19 16.45
C TRP A 128 -1.28 1.82 17.74
N GLN A 129 -0.38 2.06 18.69
CA GLN A 129 -0.62 2.62 20.04
C GLN A 129 -1.03 1.65 21.16
N ARG A 130 -0.72 0.34 21.05
CA ARG A 130 -0.41 -0.46 22.25
C ARG A 130 1.02 -0.22 22.71
#